data_AF-A0A2V8ZHG8-F1
#
_entry.id   AF-A0A2V8ZHG8-F1
#
_cell.length_a   1.000
_cell.length_b   1.000
_cell.length_c   1.000
_cell.angle_alpha   90.00
_cell.angle_beta   90.00
_cell.angle_gamma   90.00
#
_symmetry.space_group_name_H-M   'P 1'
#
loop_
_entity.id
_entity.type
_entity.pdbx_description
1 polymer ?
#
loop_
_entity_poly.entity_id
_entity_poly.type
_entity_poly.pdbx_seq_one_letter_code
_entity_poly.pdbx_strand_id
1 'polypeptide(L)'
;MMVRGYSRDHRPDCEQMVIALIVNSEGFPFSYETFDGNRADVSTMETILRMVERKYGKARRIWVFDRGIVSEENLAAIRKRGGQYLVGTPRRQMKRFEAELLKEDWTQVRPDVEVKRVAIPQGNETYILCRTTGRKEKERAIRKRFSTRMEEALRRLQTTIAEGRLKDRNKMERRLGKIQARHSQVNDLFEVTLRDTPQAYVWFGR
;
A
#
# COMPACT_ATOMS: atom_id res chain seq x y z
N MET A 1 -4.08 -11.52 -26.87
CA MET A 1 -3.52 -12.85 -27.15
C MET A 1 -2.88 -13.41 -25.89
N MET A 2 -2.84 -14.74 -25.75
CA MET A 2 -2.19 -15.37 -24.60
C MET A 2 -0.67 -15.21 -24.76
N VAL A 3 -0.03 -14.57 -23.79
CA VAL A 3 1.42 -14.35 -23.78
C VAL A 3 1.95 -14.44 -22.36
N ARG A 4 3.22 -14.83 -22.21
CA ARG A 4 3.88 -14.82 -20.90
C ARG A 4 4.09 -13.39 -20.41
N GLY A 5 3.81 -13.16 -19.14
CA GLY A 5 3.89 -11.86 -18.49
C GLY A 5 4.14 -12.01 -16.98
N TYR A 6 4.05 -10.90 -16.24
CA TYR A 6 4.19 -10.91 -14.79
C TYR A 6 3.01 -11.65 -14.14
N SER A 7 3.27 -12.88 -13.65
CA SER A 7 2.27 -13.69 -12.94
C SER A 7 2.19 -13.27 -11.48
N ARG A 8 1.00 -12.81 -11.03
CA ARG A 8 0.73 -12.55 -9.60
C ARG A 8 0.74 -13.83 -8.76
N ASP A 9 0.49 -14.97 -9.40
CA ASP A 9 0.49 -16.29 -8.78
C ASP A 9 1.86 -16.98 -8.82
N HIS A 10 2.92 -16.24 -9.18
CA HIS A 10 4.29 -16.75 -9.28
C HIS A 10 4.44 -17.95 -10.25
N ARG A 11 3.64 -17.94 -11.34
CA ARG A 11 3.66 -18.93 -12.42
C ARG A 11 4.14 -18.30 -13.73
N PRO A 12 5.45 -18.02 -13.87
CA PRO A 12 6.00 -17.41 -15.09
C PRO A 12 5.97 -18.35 -16.31
N ASP A 13 5.75 -19.64 -16.07
CA ASP A 13 5.61 -20.69 -17.08
C ASP A 13 4.26 -20.64 -17.81
N CYS A 14 3.22 -20.07 -17.18
CA CYS A 14 1.89 -19.97 -17.76
C CYS A 14 1.76 -18.75 -18.68
N GLU A 15 1.11 -18.95 -19.83
CA GLU A 15 0.59 -17.84 -20.62
C GLU A 15 -0.58 -17.16 -19.90
N GLN A 16 -0.68 -15.85 -20.07
CA GLN A 16 -1.67 -15.01 -19.42
C GLN A 16 -2.43 -14.18 -20.46
N MET A 17 -3.63 -13.77 -20.07
CA MET A 17 -4.44 -12.79 -20.79
C MET A 17 -5.02 -11.84 -19.75
N VAL A 18 -4.99 -10.54 -20.05
CA VAL A 18 -5.61 -9.53 -19.18
C VAL A 18 -7.05 -9.33 -19.65
N ILE A 19 -8.00 -9.47 -18.73
CA ILE A 19 -9.41 -9.20 -19.00
C ILE A 19 -9.80 -7.93 -18.23
N ALA A 20 -10.14 -6.88 -18.96
CA ALA A 20 -10.78 -5.71 -18.38
C ALA A 20 -12.28 -5.95 -18.34
N LEU A 21 -12.84 -6.11 -17.14
CA LEU A 21 -14.27 -6.28 -16.93
C LEU A 21 -14.90 -4.97 -16.48
N ILE A 22 -16.00 -4.58 -17.13
CA ILE A 22 -16.74 -3.36 -16.81
C ILE A 22 -18.06 -3.78 -16.18
N VAL A 23 -18.25 -3.35 -14.93
CA VAL A 23 -19.41 -3.66 -14.11
C VAL A 23 -20.20 -2.39 -13.80
N ASN A 24 -21.51 -2.54 -13.60
CA ASN A 24 -22.35 -1.46 -13.09
C ASN A 24 -22.26 -1.37 -11.55
N SER A 25 -23.01 -0.44 -10.96
CA SER A 25 -23.06 -0.23 -9.50
C SER A 25 -23.63 -1.40 -8.70
N GLU A 26 -24.38 -2.30 -9.36
CA GLU A 26 -24.92 -3.52 -8.77
C GLU A 26 -23.94 -4.71 -8.89
N GLY A 27 -22.80 -4.50 -9.56
CA GLY A 27 -21.80 -5.54 -9.79
C GLY A 27 -22.06 -6.42 -11.01
N PHE A 28 -23.08 -6.12 -11.82
CA PHE A 28 -23.35 -6.86 -13.04
C PHE A 28 -22.36 -6.46 -14.14
N PRO A 29 -21.64 -7.42 -14.75
CA PRO A 29 -20.79 -7.16 -15.89
C PRO A 29 -21.64 -6.87 -17.12
N PHE A 30 -21.37 -5.77 -17.81
CA PHE A 30 -22.08 -5.41 -19.04
C PHE A 30 -21.16 -5.28 -20.26
N SER A 31 -19.83 -5.21 -20.05
CA SER A 31 -18.87 -5.25 -21.14
C SER A 31 -17.52 -5.78 -20.65
N TYR A 32 -16.71 -6.26 -21.56
CA TYR A 32 -15.33 -6.65 -21.31
C TYR A 32 -14.44 -6.30 -22.51
N GLU A 33 -13.13 -6.29 -22.28
CA GLU A 33 -12.10 -6.20 -23.31
C GLU A 33 -10.93 -7.11 -22.93
N THR A 34 -10.30 -7.72 -23.93
CA THR A 34 -9.16 -8.62 -23.71
C THR A 34 -7.87 -7.99 -24.19
N PHE A 35 -6.80 -8.14 -23.42
CA PHE A 35 -5.47 -7.65 -23.71
C PHE A 35 -4.43 -8.75 -23.54
N ASP A 36 -3.24 -8.52 -24.09
CA ASP A 36 -2.11 -9.41 -23.91
C ASP A 36 -1.72 -9.54 -22.43
N GLY A 37 -1.36 -10.75 -22.00
CA GLY A 37 -1.02 -11.05 -20.60
C GLY A 37 0.15 -10.28 -20.00
N ASN A 38 0.99 -9.68 -20.84
CA ASN A 38 2.10 -8.81 -20.43
C ASN A 38 1.74 -7.32 -20.44
N ARG A 39 0.50 -6.96 -20.78
CA ARG A 39 0.08 -5.56 -20.86
C ARG A 39 -0.10 -5.00 -19.45
N ALA A 40 0.52 -3.85 -19.20
CA ALA A 40 0.34 -3.14 -17.95
C ALA A 40 -1.09 -2.59 -17.84
N ASP A 41 -1.77 -2.84 -16.72
CA ASP A 41 -3.15 -2.41 -16.46
C ASP A 41 -3.37 -0.91 -16.71
N VAL A 42 -2.38 -0.07 -16.37
CA VAL A 42 -2.45 1.39 -16.58
C VAL A 42 -2.62 1.79 -18.05
N SER A 43 -2.15 0.96 -18.99
CA SER A 43 -2.19 1.22 -20.44
C SER A 43 -3.51 0.80 -21.10
N THR A 44 -4.43 0.18 -20.36
CA THR A 44 -5.70 -0.33 -20.92
C THR A 44 -6.85 0.67 -20.78
N MET A 45 -6.72 1.65 -19.87
CA MET A 45 -7.84 2.50 -19.48
C MET A 45 -8.41 3.32 -20.65
N GLU A 46 -7.57 3.93 -21.46
CA GLU A 46 -8.05 4.73 -22.58
C GLU A 46 -8.87 3.90 -23.59
N THR A 47 -8.41 2.68 -23.89
CA THR A 47 -9.14 1.73 -24.75
C THR A 47 -10.51 1.39 -24.14
N ILE A 48 -10.55 1.12 -22.84
CA ILE A 48 -11.79 0.80 -22.11
C ILE A 48 -12.77 1.98 -22.15
N LEU A 49 -12.30 3.20 -21.85
CA LEU A 49 -13.13 4.41 -21.88
C LEU A 49 -13.74 4.62 -23.27
N ARG A 50 -12.94 4.54 -24.34
CA ARG A 50 -13.43 4.69 -25.72
C ARG A 50 -14.42 3.59 -26.10
N MET A 51 -14.16 2.34 -25.71
CA MET A 51 -15.04 1.21 -25.98
C MET A 51 -16.41 1.40 -25.32
N VAL A 52 -16.44 1.80 -24.04
CA VAL A 52 -17.69 2.07 -23.31
C VAL A 52 -18.43 3.27 -23.92
N GLU A 53 -17.73 4.35 -24.26
CA GLU A 53 -18.33 5.50 -24.92
C GLU A 53 -18.95 5.16 -26.28
N ARG A 54 -18.30 4.27 -27.06
CA ARG A 54 -18.82 3.81 -28.35
C ARG A 54 -20.09 2.97 -28.19
N LYS A 55 -20.12 2.07 -27.21
CA LYS A 55 -21.25 1.15 -27.00
C LYS A 55 -22.44 1.80 -26.27
N TYR A 56 -22.16 2.71 -25.33
CA TYR A 56 -23.17 3.23 -24.40
C TYR A 56 -23.26 4.76 -24.39
N GLY A 57 -22.59 5.44 -25.32
CA GLY A 57 -22.58 6.90 -25.41
C GLY A 57 -21.76 7.59 -24.31
N LYS A 58 -21.77 8.92 -24.29
CA LYS A 58 -20.95 9.78 -23.42
C LYS A 58 -21.68 10.33 -22.19
N ALA A 59 -22.67 9.59 -21.66
CA ALA A 59 -23.35 9.98 -20.43
C ALA A 59 -22.35 10.29 -19.30
N ARG A 60 -22.69 11.26 -18.44
CA ARG A 60 -21.92 11.59 -17.25
C ARG A 60 -21.87 10.36 -16.34
N ARG A 61 -20.65 9.88 -16.07
CA ARG A 61 -20.40 8.66 -15.28
C ARG A 61 -19.39 8.91 -14.17
N ILE A 62 -19.56 8.18 -13.08
CA ILE A 62 -18.56 8.04 -12.03
C ILE A 62 -17.82 6.72 -12.28
N TRP A 63 -16.53 6.81 -12.56
CA TRP A 63 -15.68 5.66 -12.78
C TRP A 63 -15.01 5.22 -11.49
N VAL A 64 -15.14 3.95 -11.13
CA VAL A 64 -14.47 3.39 -9.96
C VAL A 64 -13.32 2.51 -10.42
N PHE A 65 -12.10 2.80 -9.99
CA PHE A 65 -10.91 2.07 -10.40
C PHE A 65 -10.09 1.60 -9.20
N ASP A 66 -9.47 0.43 -9.35
CA ASP A 66 -8.35 0.07 -8.48
C ASP A 66 -7.19 1.05 -8.73
N ARG A 67 -6.48 1.38 -7.65
CA ARG A 67 -5.26 2.18 -7.68
C ARG A 67 -4.25 1.72 -8.74
N GLY A 68 -4.11 0.40 -8.94
CA GLY A 68 -3.11 -0.17 -9.86
C GLY A 68 -3.33 0.16 -11.34
N ILE A 69 -4.54 0.59 -11.70
CA ILE A 69 -4.96 0.84 -13.09
C ILE A 69 -4.82 2.33 -13.46
N VAL A 70 -4.56 3.20 -12.48
CA VAL A 70 -4.67 4.65 -12.65
C VAL A 70 -3.31 5.34 -12.61
N SER A 71 -3.07 6.20 -13.59
CA SER A 71 -2.03 7.24 -13.60
C SER A 71 -2.66 8.63 -13.62
N GLU A 72 -1.87 9.67 -13.35
CA GLU A 72 -2.37 11.05 -13.40
C GLU A 72 -2.82 11.45 -14.82
N GLU A 73 -2.09 11.02 -15.85
CA GLU A 73 -2.46 11.21 -17.25
C GLU A 73 -3.86 10.65 -17.55
N ASN A 74 -4.10 9.45 -17.03
CA ASN A 74 -5.35 8.72 -17.12
C ASN A 74 -6.50 9.44 -16.40
N LEU A 75 -6.25 9.99 -15.20
CA LEU A 75 -7.23 10.84 -14.49
C LEU A 75 -7.50 12.14 -15.24
N ALA A 76 -6.46 12.78 -15.79
CA ALA A 76 -6.61 13.97 -16.61
C ALA A 76 -7.47 13.71 -17.85
N ALA A 77 -7.31 12.55 -18.48
CA ALA A 77 -8.15 12.14 -19.62
C ALA A 77 -9.63 11.99 -19.23
N ILE A 78 -9.93 11.45 -18.04
CA ILE A 78 -11.31 11.36 -17.53
C ILE A 78 -11.88 12.77 -17.28
N ARG A 79 -11.10 13.65 -16.63
CA ARG A 79 -11.53 15.05 -16.37
C ARG A 79 -11.81 15.80 -17.66
N LYS A 80 -10.95 15.66 -18.68
CA LYS A 80 -11.13 16.29 -20.00
C LYS A 80 -12.42 15.84 -20.70
N ARG A 81 -12.91 14.64 -20.39
CA ARG A 81 -14.17 14.08 -20.92
C ARG A 81 -15.40 14.47 -20.07
N GLY A 82 -15.23 15.27 -19.02
CA GLY A 82 -16.30 15.61 -18.07
C GLY A 82 -16.72 14.45 -17.16
N GLY A 83 -15.91 13.39 -17.10
CA GLY A 83 -16.14 12.24 -16.22
C GLY A 83 -15.72 12.52 -14.78
N GLN A 84 -16.33 11.78 -13.85
CA GLN A 84 -15.95 11.77 -12.43
C GLN A 84 -15.30 10.42 -12.10
N TYR A 85 -14.50 10.35 -11.04
CA TYR A 85 -13.87 9.11 -10.62
C TYR A 85 -13.76 8.95 -9.11
N LEU A 86 -13.65 7.69 -8.69
CA LEU A 86 -13.23 7.26 -7.38
C LEU A 86 -12.08 6.27 -7.55
N VAL A 87 -10.92 6.58 -7.00
CA VAL A 87 -9.71 5.76 -7.12
C VAL A 87 -9.01 5.65 -5.77
N GLY A 88 -8.44 4.48 -5.49
CA GLY A 88 -7.56 4.31 -4.33
C GLY A 88 -6.25 5.08 -4.50
N THR A 89 -5.78 5.78 -3.46
CA THR A 89 -4.53 6.53 -3.53
C THR A 89 -3.34 5.72 -3.02
N PRO A 90 -2.10 5.99 -3.50
CA PRO A 90 -0.90 5.38 -2.94
C PRO A 90 -0.72 5.67 -1.46
N ARG A 91 -0.32 4.67 -0.67
CA ARG A 91 -0.11 4.81 0.79
C ARG A 91 0.84 5.95 1.15
N ARG A 92 1.83 6.25 0.30
CA ARG A 92 2.76 7.38 0.49
C ARG A 92 2.05 8.73 0.60
N GLN A 93 0.88 8.90 -0.03
CA GLN A 93 0.12 10.14 0.04
C GLN A 93 -0.58 10.32 1.39
N MET A 94 -0.75 9.25 2.19
CA MET A 94 -1.34 9.35 3.53
C MET A 94 -0.55 10.28 4.45
N LYS A 95 0.77 10.42 4.23
CA LYS A 95 1.62 11.35 4.99
C LYS A 95 1.11 12.80 4.93
N ARG A 96 0.48 13.19 3.83
CA ARG A 96 -0.10 14.54 3.64
C ARG A 96 -1.30 14.79 4.55
N PHE A 97 -1.89 13.73 5.09
CA PHE A 97 -3.13 13.76 5.87
C PHE A 97 -2.89 13.31 7.32
N GLU A 98 -1.65 13.26 7.80
CA GLU A 98 -1.34 12.82 9.18
C GLU A 98 -2.10 13.64 10.23
N ALA A 99 -2.11 14.96 10.10
CA ALA A 99 -2.87 15.82 11.01
C ALA A 99 -4.38 15.54 10.96
N GLU A 100 -4.95 15.32 9.77
CA GLU A 100 -6.37 14.99 9.60
C GLU A 100 -6.72 13.60 10.16
N LEU A 101 -5.79 12.64 10.07
CA LEU A 101 -5.97 11.29 10.60
C LEU A 101 -6.03 11.26 12.13
N LEU A 102 -5.38 12.22 12.81
CA LEU A 102 -5.34 12.33 14.27
C LEU A 102 -6.57 13.03 14.88
N LYS A 103 -7.35 13.77 14.09
CA LYS A 103 -8.58 14.40 14.57
C LYS A 103 -9.71 13.37 14.73
N GLU A 104 -10.62 13.61 15.66
CA GLU A 104 -11.71 12.68 16.01
C GLU A 104 -13.05 12.94 15.29
N ASP A 105 -13.08 13.85 14.32
CA ASP A 105 -14.27 14.21 13.50
C ASP A 105 -14.58 13.19 12.38
N TRP A 106 -14.68 11.91 12.74
CA TRP A 106 -15.01 10.83 11.81
C TRP A 106 -16.52 10.60 11.72
N THR A 107 -17.00 10.19 10.54
CA THR A 107 -18.40 9.80 10.33
C THR A 107 -18.49 8.29 10.12
N GLN A 108 -19.26 7.60 10.98
CA GLN A 108 -19.55 6.19 10.80
C GLN A 108 -20.58 5.99 9.69
N VAL A 109 -20.22 5.22 8.66
CA VAL A 109 -21.09 4.95 7.50
C VAL A 109 -21.53 3.49 7.42
N ARG A 110 -20.81 2.59 8.10
CA ARG A 110 -21.16 1.19 8.34
C ARG A 110 -20.64 0.78 9.72
N PRO A 111 -21.12 -0.33 10.31
CA PRO A 111 -20.64 -0.79 11.62
C PRO A 111 -19.11 -0.87 11.74
N ASP A 112 -18.44 -1.27 10.65
CA ASP A 112 -17.01 -1.50 10.57
C ASP A 112 -16.24 -0.45 9.74
N VAL A 113 -16.92 0.60 9.25
CA VAL A 113 -16.33 1.61 8.35
C VAL A 113 -16.68 3.01 8.81
N GLU A 114 -15.65 3.81 9.01
CA GLU A 114 -15.75 5.25 9.27
C GLU A 114 -14.94 6.01 8.24
N VAL A 115 -15.46 7.17 7.85
CA VAL A 115 -14.89 7.99 6.78
C VAL A 115 -14.72 9.44 7.23
N LYS A 116 -13.77 10.12 6.60
CA LYS A 116 -13.55 11.55 6.74
C LYS A 116 -13.33 12.16 5.37
N ARG A 117 -14.06 13.23 5.07
CA ARG A 117 -13.93 13.97 3.82
C ARG A 117 -12.95 15.11 4.02
N VAL A 118 -11.91 15.15 3.19
CA VAL A 118 -10.89 16.20 3.23
C VAL A 118 -10.85 16.87 1.86
N ALA A 119 -11.18 18.15 1.81
CA ALA A 119 -10.99 18.97 0.63
C ALA A 119 -9.52 19.39 0.55
N ILE A 120 -8.93 19.39 -0.65
CA ILE A 120 -7.58 19.92 -0.85
C ILE A 120 -7.66 21.42 -1.15
N PRO A 121 -6.89 22.26 -0.45
CA PRO A 121 -6.74 23.66 -0.84
C PRO A 121 -6.22 23.74 -2.29
N GLN A 122 -6.94 24.45 -3.16
CA GLN A 122 -6.59 24.64 -4.59
C GLN A 122 -6.73 23.40 -5.49
N GLY A 123 -7.30 22.29 -4.99
CA GLY A 123 -7.56 21.08 -5.77
C GLY A 123 -9.03 20.93 -6.18
N ASN A 124 -9.28 20.24 -7.30
CA ASN A 124 -10.63 19.84 -7.72
C ASN A 124 -11.04 18.47 -7.14
N GLU A 125 -10.17 17.84 -6.36
CA GLU A 125 -10.39 16.50 -5.79
C GLU A 125 -10.79 16.59 -4.32
N THR A 126 -11.67 15.66 -3.92
CA THR A 126 -11.98 15.40 -2.51
C THR A 126 -11.36 14.07 -2.11
N TYR A 127 -10.61 14.06 -1.01
CA TYR A 127 -10.06 12.84 -0.45
C TYR A 127 -11.04 12.27 0.55
N ILE A 128 -11.29 10.97 0.46
CA ILE A 128 -12.07 10.22 1.45
C ILE A 128 -11.07 9.35 2.21
N LEU A 129 -10.75 9.75 3.44
CA LEU A 129 -9.99 8.91 4.35
C LEU A 129 -10.95 7.87 4.91
N CYS A 130 -10.52 6.61 4.92
CA CYS A 130 -11.32 5.50 5.44
C CYS A 130 -10.56 4.77 6.55
N ARG A 131 -11.21 4.55 7.68
CA ARG A 131 -10.75 3.62 8.72
C ARG A 131 -11.73 2.46 8.83
N THR A 132 -11.20 1.25 8.82
CA THR A 132 -12.00 0.03 9.01
C THR A 132 -11.41 -0.83 10.11
N THR A 133 -12.27 -1.54 10.84
CA THR A 133 -11.84 -2.47 11.90
C THR A 133 -10.91 -3.54 11.33
N GLY A 134 -11.31 -4.19 10.23
CA GLY A 134 -10.51 -5.21 9.57
C GLY A 134 -9.15 -4.71 9.08
N ARG A 135 -9.05 -3.46 8.57
CA ARG A 135 -7.75 -2.91 8.16
C ARG A 135 -6.88 -2.58 9.38
N LYS A 136 -7.47 -2.06 10.45
CA LYS A 136 -6.77 -1.76 11.71
C LYS A 136 -6.17 -3.02 12.32
N GLU A 137 -6.95 -4.10 12.40
CA GLU A 137 -6.49 -5.40 12.90
C GLU A 137 -5.37 -5.97 12.04
N LYS A 138 -5.52 -5.92 10.71
CA LYS A 138 -4.48 -6.38 9.78
C LYS A 138 -3.17 -5.61 9.95
N GLU A 139 -3.20 -4.29 10.00
CA GLU A 139 -1.99 -3.48 10.24
C GLU A 139 -1.39 -3.77 11.62
N ARG A 140 -2.22 -3.94 12.66
CA ARG A 140 -1.75 -4.32 14.02
C ARG A 140 -1.05 -5.67 14.01
N ALA A 141 -1.62 -6.68 13.35
CA ALA A 141 -1.03 -8.01 13.24
C ALA A 141 0.30 -7.99 12.46
N ILE A 142 0.35 -7.24 11.35
CA ILE A 142 1.57 -7.05 10.56
C ILE A 142 2.66 -6.37 11.41
N ARG A 143 2.32 -5.28 12.10
CA ARG A 143 3.24 -4.55 12.98
C ARG A 143 3.74 -5.44 14.11
N LYS A 144 2.85 -6.16 14.80
CA LYS A 144 3.20 -7.14 15.84
C LYS A 144 4.21 -8.16 15.33
N ARG A 145 3.94 -8.78 14.17
CA ARG A 145 4.83 -9.77 13.55
C ARG A 145 6.22 -9.20 13.26
N PHE A 146 6.31 -7.98 12.74
CA PHE A 146 7.61 -7.35 12.47
C PHE A 146 8.35 -6.95 13.74
N SER A 147 7.64 -6.41 14.74
CA SER A 147 8.22 -6.11 16.07
C SER A 147 8.79 -7.35 16.74
N THR A 148 8.04 -8.47 16.77
CA THR A 148 8.52 -9.74 17.34
C THR A 148 9.80 -10.21 16.66
N ARG A 149 9.89 -10.14 15.33
CA ARG A 149 11.11 -10.52 14.60
C ARG A 149 12.30 -9.61 14.92
N MET A 150 12.07 -8.31 15.10
CA MET A 150 13.11 -7.37 15.50
C MET A 150 13.59 -7.64 16.92
N GLU A 151 12.67 -7.87 17.87
CA GLU A 151 12.99 -8.26 19.25
C GLU A 151 13.81 -9.54 19.29
N GLU A 152 13.42 -10.58 18.56
CA GLU A 152 14.19 -11.83 18.45
C GLU A 152 15.60 -11.60 17.90
N ALA A 153 15.75 -10.77 16.87
CA ALA A 153 17.05 -10.45 16.30
C ALA A 153 17.95 -9.68 17.28
N LEU A 154 17.38 -8.71 18.01
CA LEU A 154 18.09 -7.95 19.04
C LEU A 154 18.48 -8.82 20.23
N ARG A 155 17.59 -9.71 20.70
CA ARG A 155 17.91 -10.70 21.75
C ARG A 155 19.06 -11.61 21.33
N ARG A 156 19.06 -12.13 20.09
CA ARG A 156 20.18 -12.94 19.59
C ARG A 156 21.50 -12.17 19.55
N LEU A 157 21.46 -10.89 19.16
CA LEU A 157 22.65 -10.04 19.19
C LEU A 157 23.13 -9.83 20.63
N GLN A 158 22.21 -9.53 21.55
CA GLN A 158 22.50 -9.38 22.98
C GLN A 158 23.16 -10.64 23.56
N THR A 159 22.60 -11.83 23.31
CA THR A 159 23.18 -13.11 23.74
C THR A 159 24.58 -13.33 23.16
N THR A 160 24.78 -13.06 21.86
CA THR A 160 26.08 -13.24 21.20
C THR A 160 27.17 -12.35 21.82
N ILE A 161 26.81 -11.13 22.22
CA ILE A 161 27.72 -10.19 22.87
C ILE A 161 27.99 -10.64 24.31
N ALA A 162 26.95 -11.01 25.07
CA ALA A 162 27.07 -11.47 26.46
C ALA A 162 27.93 -12.74 26.58
N GLU A 163 27.82 -13.66 25.64
CA GLU A 163 28.67 -14.88 25.57
C GLU A 163 30.11 -14.59 25.09
N GLY A 164 30.44 -13.33 24.78
CA GLY A 164 31.78 -12.94 24.31
C GLY A 164 32.14 -13.43 22.91
N ARG A 165 31.18 -13.95 22.13
CA ARG A 165 31.39 -14.41 20.74
C ARG A 165 31.57 -13.24 19.77
N LEU A 166 31.15 -12.05 20.17
CA LEU A 166 31.36 -10.80 19.44
C LEU A 166 31.90 -9.75 20.43
N LYS A 167 33.18 -9.37 20.28
CA LYS A 167 33.88 -8.46 21.20
C LYS A 167 34.23 -7.10 20.58
N ASP A 168 34.37 -7.07 19.26
CA ASP A 168 34.71 -5.85 18.52
C ASP A 168 33.47 -4.95 18.38
N ARG A 169 33.56 -3.71 18.90
CA ARG A 169 32.48 -2.74 18.90
C ARG A 169 31.99 -2.38 17.50
N ASN A 170 32.91 -2.14 16.56
CA ASN A 170 32.56 -1.79 15.18
C ASN A 170 31.72 -2.90 14.52
N LYS A 171 32.05 -4.17 14.80
CA LYS A 171 31.25 -5.31 14.33
C LYS A 171 29.89 -5.41 15.04
N MET A 172 29.78 -5.04 16.31
CA MET A 172 28.49 -4.95 17.02
C MET A 172 27.59 -3.89 16.37
N GLU A 173 28.10 -2.67 16.19
CA GLU A 173 27.38 -1.55 15.57
C GLU A 173 26.93 -1.91 14.14
N ARG A 174 27.81 -2.53 13.35
CA ARG A 174 27.46 -2.98 11.99
C ARG A 174 26.36 -4.05 11.98
N ARG A 175 26.37 -4.98 12.95
CA ARG A 175 25.29 -5.99 13.06
C ARG A 175 23.99 -5.36 13.52
N LEU A 176 24.03 -4.45 14.49
CA LEU A 176 22.87 -3.70 14.95
C LEU A 176 22.26 -2.91 13.77
N GLY A 177 23.06 -2.15 13.02
CA GLY A 177 22.60 -1.41 11.85
C GLY A 177 21.97 -2.31 10.77
N LYS A 178 22.51 -3.52 10.56
CA LYS A 178 21.88 -4.52 9.65
C LYS A 178 20.51 -4.98 10.15
N ILE A 179 20.34 -5.19 11.45
CA ILE A 179 19.05 -5.55 12.05
C ILE A 179 18.07 -4.38 11.85
N GLN A 180 18.46 -3.16 12.20
CA GLN A 180 17.62 -1.96 12.05
C GLN A 180 17.19 -1.73 10.59
N ALA A 181 18.12 -1.87 9.63
CA ALA A 181 17.83 -1.74 8.20
C ALA A 181 16.86 -2.82 7.70
N ARG A 182 17.03 -4.09 8.14
CA ARG A 182 16.13 -5.20 7.79
C ARG A 182 14.73 -5.04 8.38
N HIS A 183 14.60 -4.33 9.49
CA HIS A 183 13.36 -4.10 10.22
C HIS A 183 12.90 -2.63 10.20
N SER A 184 13.24 -1.89 9.14
CA SER A 184 12.98 -0.45 9.01
C SER A 184 11.53 -0.01 9.24
N GLN A 185 10.57 -0.90 9.00
CA GLN A 185 9.13 -0.68 9.17
C GLN A 185 8.67 -0.51 10.63
N VAL A 186 9.48 -0.97 11.59
CA VAL A 186 9.18 -0.91 13.04
C VAL A 186 10.35 -0.36 13.84
N ASN A 187 11.43 0.06 13.18
CA ASN A 187 12.67 0.47 13.83
C ASN A 187 12.48 1.74 14.68
N ASP A 188 11.57 2.62 14.28
CA ASP A 188 11.16 3.82 15.00
C ASP A 188 10.46 3.53 16.33
N LEU A 189 10.11 2.27 16.61
CA LEU A 189 9.44 1.83 17.83
C LEU A 189 10.40 1.24 18.87
N PHE A 190 11.69 1.25 18.57
CA PHE A 190 12.71 0.69 19.45
C PHE A 190 13.78 1.74 19.69
N GLU A 191 14.01 2.04 20.95
CA GLU A 191 15.23 2.72 21.37
C GLU A 191 16.29 1.65 21.61
N VAL A 192 17.37 1.64 20.83
CA VAL A 192 18.42 0.63 20.93
C VAL A 192 19.77 1.30 21.16
N THR A 193 20.44 0.92 22.25
CA THR A 193 21.77 1.44 22.60
C THR A 193 22.74 0.30 22.91
N LEU A 194 23.99 0.44 22.46
CA LEU A 194 25.11 -0.39 22.89
C LEU A 194 25.76 0.31 24.08
N ARG A 195 25.83 -0.36 25.23
CA ARG A 195 26.48 0.17 26.44
C ARG A 195 27.78 -0.59 26.72
N ASP A 196 28.83 0.16 27.07
CA ASP A 196 30.09 -0.40 27.56
C ASP A 196 30.01 -0.58 29.06
N THR A 197 29.62 -1.78 29.48
CA THR A 197 29.96 -2.30 30.81
C THR A 197 31.11 -3.30 30.64
N PRO A 198 31.76 -3.81 31.71
CA PRO A 198 32.82 -4.82 31.61
C PRO A 198 32.46 -6.03 30.73
N GLN A 199 31.16 -6.26 30.53
CA GLN A 199 30.59 -6.98 29.40
C GLN A 199 29.71 -6.01 28.60
N ALA A 200 30.01 -5.73 27.33
CA ALA A 200 29.13 -4.92 26.48
C ALA A 200 27.74 -5.58 26.38
N TYR A 201 26.64 -4.82 26.29
CA TYR A 201 25.32 -5.38 26.03
C TYR A 201 24.43 -4.43 25.21
N VAL A 202 23.47 -5.02 24.48
CA VAL A 202 22.41 -4.29 23.78
C VAL A 202 21.27 -4.07 24.77
N TRP A 203 20.89 -2.82 25.00
CA TRP A 203 19.63 -2.47 25.65
C TRP A 203 18.61 -2.07 24.58
N PHE A 204 17.39 -2.58 24.69
CA PHE A 204 16.29 -2.13 23.86
C PHE A 204 14.98 -2.02 24.65
N GLY A 205 14.28 -0.90 24.46
CA GLY A 205 12.94 -0.62 25.00
C GLY A 205 11.93 -0.39 23.87
N ARG A 206 10.64 -0.48 24.18
CA ARG A 206 9.53 -0.24 23.26
C ARG A 206 8.68 0.93 23.73
#